data_AF-A0A0K2GA57-F1
#
_entry.id   AF-A0A0K2GA57-F1
#
_cell.length_a   1.000
_cell.length_b   1.000
_cell.length_c   1.000
_cell.angle_alpha   90.00
_cell.angle_beta   90.00
_cell.angle_gamma   90.00
#
_symmetry.space_group_name_H-M   'P 1'
#
loop_
_entity.id
_entity.type
_entity.pdbx_description
1 polymer ?
#
loop_
_entity_poly.entity_id
_entity_poly.type
_entity_poly.pdbx_seq_one_letter_code
_entity_poly.pdbx_strand_id
1 'polypeptide(L)'
;MKPVAVVQEPLTLTGDTLSLLAWRIPDLVAYQHTEDEYWFAPLDDHLPLVRLNRTGVEMLRAMNGHITVGALLEKYGTKVCGPDGQPGRWHLERWATPNYSLCYFGAEPPGGHRHKAKWDILLQQIREGWSGREGFEGEEHLEDFHHHELTESAGDDGHFDLIETTVSHLFREPNEALNGLTYGRLLMRQLRQLGWFNPKPKVILEVGGGLGYVARELGKDLLPFEKQSIKYLSLDITQPFLTLQVDRAKAGGWHVAGTRANGEWLPFADHTIDLVIDNENMADMTPVQLSRKELTSGTGDSAQHQEALDWIRRLRLPVDADPPDEVIFNLGPIRFVAELWRVLKPGGRAFLTEFGIEEGWPAPVKLPGHTEYEVQYSHLRQAVRWLGFQERYLSLPQFLALKPDTKVLCTGAAYTIQRLCEAVHKPFAVRAYTEKELQQVLGDMLPKLHGCHYHDVADPAWFGLLDFKVLLLEKPGGAPKAQFTENKGYRWYSQR
;
A
#
# COMPACT_ATOMS: atom_id res chain seq x y z
N MET A 1 1.73 -21.52 9.35
CA MET A 1 2.72 -21.38 10.44
C MET A 1 3.50 -20.10 10.17
N LYS A 2 3.28 -19.02 10.94
CA LYS A 2 3.98 -17.75 10.72
C LYS A 2 5.50 -17.99 10.78
N PRO A 3 6.30 -17.47 9.84
CA PRO A 3 7.75 -17.59 9.92
C PRO A 3 8.20 -17.03 11.26
N VAL A 4 8.91 -17.85 12.03
CA VAL A 4 9.51 -17.41 13.30
C VAL A 4 10.54 -16.35 12.93
N ALA A 5 10.33 -15.11 13.39
CA ALA A 5 11.30 -14.04 13.20
C ALA A 5 12.69 -14.55 13.56
N VAL A 6 13.67 -14.30 12.69
CA VAL A 6 15.05 -14.69 12.95
C VAL A 6 15.49 -13.98 14.22
N VAL A 7 15.61 -14.72 15.32
CA VAL A 7 16.07 -14.17 16.60
C VAL A 7 17.52 -13.76 16.40
N GLN A 8 17.76 -12.46 16.26
CA GLN A 8 19.12 -11.97 16.15
C GLN A 8 19.81 -11.99 17.51
N GLU A 9 21.07 -12.38 17.51
CA GLU A 9 21.87 -12.35 18.72
C GLU A 9 22.04 -10.92 19.25
N PRO A 10 22.03 -10.72 20.57
CA PRO A 10 22.29 -9.41 21.15
C PRO A 10 23.67 -8.87 20.74
N LEU A 11 23.76 -7.56 20.52
CA LEU A 11 25.02 -6.89 20.24
C LEU A 11 25.99 -7.04 21.40
N THR A 12 27.23 -7.45 21.12
CA THR A 12 28.28 -7.45 22.13
C THR A 12 28.81 -6.03 22.32
N LEU A 13 28.48 -5.38 23.44
CA LEU A 13 28.90 -4.00 23.75
C LEU A 13 30.37 -3.95 24.20
N THR A 14 31.29 -4.07 23.24
CA THR A 14 32.74 -4.02 23.48
C THR A 14 33.46 -3.23 22.39
N GLY A 15 34.72 -2.85 22.64
CA GLY A 15 35.57 -2.23 21.64
C GLY A 15 34.94 -0.98 21.02
N ASP A 16 34.93 -0.93 19.69
CA ASP A 16 34.48 0.22 18.91
C ASP A 16 33.00 0.55 19.12
N THR A 17 32.13 -0.43 19.44
CA THR A 17 30.71 -0.15 19.71
C THR A 17 30.51 0.80 20.89
N LEU A 18 31.40 0.77 21.90
CA LEU A 18 31.30 1.63 23.07
C LEU A 18 31.62 3.11 22.77
N SER A 19 32.37 3.39 21.70
CA SER A 19 32.72 4.74 21.29
C SER A 19 31.69 5.38 20.35
N LEU A 20 30.77 4.59 19.78
CA LEU A 20 29.69 5.08 18.93
C LEU A 20 28.70 5.96 19.71
N LEU A 21 28.10 6.93 19.02
CA LEU A 21 27.02 7.75 19.57
C LEU A 21 25.70 6.99 19.47
N ALA A 22 24.83 7.17 20.46
CA ALA A 22 23.52 6.55 20.50
C ALA A 22 22.43 7.52 20.04
N TRP A 23 21.63 7.08 19.08
CA TRP A 23 20.56 7.83 18.45
C TRP A 23 19.23 7.13 18.68
N ARG A 24 18.29 7.76 19.36
CA ARG A 24 16.91 7.28 19.44
C ARG A 24 16.26 7.45 18.07
N ILE A 25 15.46 6.47 17.66
CA ILE A 25 14.60 6.63 16.51
C ILE A 25 13.65 7.83 16.74
N PRO A 26 13.62 8.83 15.84
CA PRO A 26 12.61 9.87 15.94
C PRO A 26 11.23 9.24 15.70
N ASP A 27 10.20 9.93 16.18
CA ASP A 27 8.82 9.53 15.89
C ASP A 27 8.35 8.22 16.53
N LEU A 28 9.11 7.70 17.50
CA LEU A 28 8.65 6.66 18.43
C LEU A 28 7.39 7.11 19.18
N VAL A 29 6.32 6.34 19.03
CA VAL A 29 5.10 6.51 19.82
C VAL A 29 5.26 5.77 21.14
N ALA A 30 5.06 6.51 22.24
CA ALA A 30 5.09 5.96 23.59
C ALA A 30 3.71 6.07 24.22
N TYR A 31 3.26 5.01 24.89
CA TYR A 31 2.04 5.03 25.70
C TYR A 31 2.37 5.02 27.18
N GLN A 32 1.97 6.06 27.90
CA GLN A 32 2.05 6.11 29.35
C GLN A 32 0.90 5.29 29.95
N HIS A 33 1.14 4.00 30.21
CA HIS A 33 0.14 3.09 30.76
C HIS A 33 -0.18 3.45 32.22
N THR A 34 0.85 3.70 33.03
CA THR A 34 0.74 4.20 34.41
C THR A 34 1.73 5.35 34.64
N GLU A 35 1.70 5.97 35.83
CA GLU A 35 2.59 7.09 36.15
C GLU A 35 4.09 6.72 36.03
N ASP A 36 4.42 5.44 36.23
CA ASP A 36 5.79 4.93 36.26
C ASP A 36 6.08 3.92 35.16
N GLU A 37 5.17 3.77 34.18
CA GLU A 37 5.29 2.75 33.16
C GLU A 37 4.90 3.24 31.76
N TYR A 38 5.82 3.03 30.81
CA TYR A 38 5.71 3.45 29.43
C TYR A 38 5.88 2.25 28.50
N TRP A 39 5.03 2.14 27.50
CA TRP A 39 5.05 1.06 26.52
C TRP A 39 5.50 1.59 25.16
N PHE A 40 6.31 0.78 24.49
CA PHE A 40 6.81 1.00 23.14
C PHE A 40 6.58 -0.28 22.32
N ALA A 41 6.20 -0.14 21.06
CA ALA A 41 6.13 -1.27 20.15
C ALA A 41 7.46 -1.40 19.39
N PRO A 42 8.12 -2.57 19.42
CA PRO A 42 9.12 -2.93 18.44
C PRO A 42 8.58 -2.86 17.01
N LEU A 43 9.47 -2.76 16.03
CA LEU A 43 9.09 -2.89 14.62
C LEU A 43 8.65 -4.30 14.25
N ASP A 44 9.26 -5.31 14.88
CA ASP A 44 8.84 -6.69 14.72
C ASP A 44 7.56 -6.95 15.53
N ASP A 45 6.48 -7.29 14.82
CA ASP A 45 5.17 -7.56 15.41
C ASP A 45 5.16 -8.84 16.27
N HIS A 46 6.14 -9.74 16.08
CA HIS A 46 6.30 -10.95 16.89
C HIS A 46 6.93 -10.68 18.26
N LEU A 47 7.62 -9.56 18.45
CA LEU A 47 8.19 -9.22 19.75
C LEU A 47 7.12 -8.62 20.66
N PRO A 48 7.12 -8.91 21.97
CA PRO A 48 6.22 -8.24 22.91
C PRO A 48 6.52 -6.74 23.00
N LEU A 49 5.53 -5.97 23.48
CA LEU A 49 5.74 -4.56 23.80
C LEU A 49 6.90 -4.40 24.79
N VAL A 50 7.75 -3.41 24.53
CA VAL A 50 8.83 -3.01 25.43
C VAL A 50 8.25 -2.10 26.50
N ARG A 51 8.28 -2.58 27.76
CA ARG A 51 7.75 -1.88 28.93
C ARG A 51 8.90 -1.26 29.71
N LEU A 52 8.87 0.05 29.89
CA LEU A 52 9.93 0.81 30.56
C LEU A 52 9.40 1.57 31.77
N ASN A 53 10.23 1.62 32.81
CA ASN A 53 10.04 2.54 33.91
C ASN A 53 10.66 3.91 33.59
N ARG A 54 10.59 4.87 34.54
CA ARG A 54 11.21 6.19 34.37
C ARG A 54 12.70 6.13 34.01
N THR A 55 13.46 5.23 34.63
CA THR A 55 14.89 5.06 34.33
C THR A 55 15.14 4.55 32.91
N GLY A 56 14.34 3.60 32.43
CA GLY A 56 14.41 3.12 31.05
C GLY A 56 14.07 4.23 30.03
N VAL A 57 13.05 5.03 30.32
CA VAL A 57 12.68 6.18 29.48
C VAL A 57 13.76 7.27 29.49
N GLU A 58 14.38 7.55 30.64
CA GLU A 58 15.52 8.47 30.74
C GLU A 58 16.72 7.98 29.94
N MET A 59 17.00 6.67 29.96
CA MET A 59 18.05 6.06 29.15
C MET A 59 17.75 6.24 27.65
N LEU A 60 16.52 5.93 27.21
CA LEU A 60 16.10 6.10 25.82
C LEU A 60 16.14 7.58 25.39
N ARG A 61 15.73 8.51 26.25
CA ARG A 61 15.80 9.97 25.99
C ARG A 61 17.24 10.49 25.92
N ALA A 62 18.17 9.87 26.64
CA ALA A 62 19.58 10.26 26.60
C ALA A 62 20.23 9.94 25.25
N MET A 63 19.68 9.01 24.46
CA MET A 63 20.13 8.66 23.10
C MET A 63 19.78 9.78 22.11
N ASN A 64 20.42 10.93 22.24
CA ASN A 64 20.15 12.13 21.44
C ASN A 64 21.26 12.45 20.44
N GLY A 65 22.13 11.48 20.14
CA GLY A 65 23.29 11.65 19.27
C GLY A 65 24.50 12.35 19.90
N HIS A 66 24.46 12.68 21.20
CA HIS A 66 25.58 13.36 21.89
C HIS A 66 26.18 12.53 23.03
N ILE A 67 25.63 11.35 23.32
CA ILE A 67 26.13 10.42 24.33
C ILE A 67 26.63 9.15 23.66
N THR A 68 27.74 8.60 24.15
CA THR A 68 28.27 7.34 23.66
C THR A 68 27.55 6.15 24.28
N VAL A 69 27.58 5.01 23.60
CA VAL A 69 27.06 3.73 24.13
C VAL A 69 27.77 3.37 25.44
N GLY A 70 29.09 3.61 25.53
CA GLY A 70 29.86 3.38 26.76
C GLY A 70 29.38 4.22 27.94
N ALA A 71 29.10 5.51 27.73
CA ALA A 71 28.58 6.39 28.79
C ALA A 71 27.15 6.00 29.22
N LEU A 72 26.31 5.52 28.29
CA LEU A 72 25.00 4.96 28.62
C LEU A 72 25.13 3.68 29.44
N LEU A 73 26.06 2.79 29.06
CA LEU A 73 26.32 1.54 29.77
C LEU A 73 26.83 1.80 31.18
N GLU A 74 27.72 2.77 31.38
CA GLU A 74 28.20 3.17 32.71
C GLU A 74 27.06 3.72 33.58
N LYS A 75 26.22 4.60 33.01
CA LYS A 75 25.17 5.29 33.76
C LYS A 75 23.95 4.43 34.08
N TYR A 76 23.56 3.54 33.17
CA TYR A 76 22.31 2.78 33.24
C TYR A 76 22.50 1.27 33.19
N GLY A 77 23.70 0.76 32.89
CA GLY A 77 23.94 -0.65 32.59
C GLY A 77 23.54 -1.63 33.69
N THR A 78 23.60 -1.23 34.95
CA THR A 78 23.20 -2.04 36.13
C THR A 78 21.82 -1.67 36.68
N LYS A 79 21.20 -0.60 36.17
CA LYS A 79 19.91 -0.12 36.67
C LYS A 79 18.77 -0.86 35.97
N VAL A 80 17.75 -1.23 36.74
CA VAL A 80 16.52 -1.84 36.20
C VAL A 80 15.74 -0.80 35.41
N CYS A 81 15.46 -1.10 34.15
CA CYS A 81 14.85 -0.15 33.20
C CYS A 81 13.39 -0.48 32.87
N GLY A 82 12.84 -1.59 33.38
CA GLY A 82 11.47 -2.03 33.11
C GLY A 82 10.90 -2.94 34.20
N PRO A 83 9.59 -3.25 34.13
CA PRO A 83 8.93 -4.17 35.07
C PRO A 83 9.36 -5.63 34.89
N ASP A 84 10.04 -5.95 33.78
CA ASP A 84 10.66 -7.25 33.51
C ASP A 84 11.94 -7.52 34.31
N GLY A 85 12.41 -6.51 35.07
CA GLY A 85 13.64 -6.60 35.87
C GLY A 85 14.92 -6.49 35.03
N GLN A 86 14.83 -6.25 33.72
CA GLN A 86 16.00 -6.21 32.85
C GLN A 86 16.81 -4.93 33.09
N PRO A 87 18.15 -5.04 33.16
CA PRO A 87 19.00 -3.88 33.37
C PRO A 87 19.24 -3.11 32.07
N GLY A 88 19.68 -1.86 32.16
CA GLY A 88 19.96 -1.03 30.97
C GLY A 88 20.90 -1.68 29.96
N ARG A 89 21.84 -2.51 30.40
CA ARG A 89 22.72 -3.29 29.51
C ARG A 89 21.93 -4.21 28.58
N TRP A 90 20.95 -4.93 29.10
CA TRP A 90 20.14 -5.87 28.31
C TRP A 90 19.43 -5.16 27.16
N HIS A 91 18.91 -3.95 27.44
CA HIS A 91 18.25 -3.11 26.44
C HIS A 91 19.22 -2.54 25.42
N LEU A 92 20.37 -2.02 25.85
CA LEU A 92 21.40 -1.49 24.94
C LEU A 92 21.94 -2.54 23.97
N GLU A 93 22.04 -3.80 24.40
CA GLU A 93 22.44 -4.93 23.54
C GLU A 93 21.38 -5.26 22.46
N ARG A 94 20.12 -4.81 22.61
CA ARG A 94 18.99 -5.27 21.78
C ARG A 94 18.29 -4.18 20.99
N TRP A 95 18.14 -2.98 21.55
CA TRP A 95 17.34 -1.91 20.94
C TRP A 95 17.86 -1.41 19.59
N ALA A 96 19.16 -1.55 19.33
CA ALA A 96 19.75 -1.23 18.04
C ALA A 96 19.71 -2.39 17.03
N THR A 97 19.25 -3.58 17.45
CA THR A 97 19.07 -4.71 16.54
C THR A 97 17.81 -4.53 15.69
N PRO A 98 17.81 -5.11 14.48
CA PRO A 98 16.67 -5.18 13.59
C PRO A 98 15.31 -5.51 14.20
N ASN A 99 15.24 -6.46 15.12
CA ASN A 99 13.96 -6.91 15.64
C ASN A 99 13.32 -5.83 16.55
N TYR A 100 14.14 -5.00 17.20
CA TYR A 100 13.64 -3.94 18.10
C TYR A 100 13.57 -2.57 17.44
N SER A 101 14.66 -2.13 16.81
CA SER A 101 14.81 -0.84 16.15
C SER A 101 14.27 0.36 16.94
N LEU A 102 14.59 0.44 18.23
CA LEU A 102 14.26 1.59 19.07
C LEU A 102 15.37 2.66 19.07
N CYS A 103 16.60 2.27 18.68
CA CYS A 103 17.72 3.18 18.53
C CYS A 103 18.70 2.73 17.45
N TYR A 104 19.71 3.53 17.19
CA TYR A 104 20.82 3.28 16.29
C TYR A 104 22.14 3.69 16.96
N PHE A 105 23.21 2.93 16.74
CA PHE A 105 24.56 3.26 17.20
C PHE A 105 25.45 3.59 16.00
N GLY A 106 25.98 4.81 15.96
CA GLY A 106 26.83 5.27 14.85
C GLY A 106 27.48 6.61 15.14
N ALA A 107 28.54 6.94 14.39
CA ALA A 107 29.26 8.21 14.54
C ALA A 107 28.46 9.42 14.04
N GLU A 108 27.59 9.20 13.07
CA GLU A 108 26.70 10.20 12.48
C GLU A 108 25.25 9.71 12.59
N PRO A 109 24.24 10.60 12.57
CA PRO A 109 22.89 10.15 12.37
C PRO A 109 22.82 9.46 11.00
N PRO A 110 21.98 8.44 10.83
CA PRO A 110 21.79 7.84 9.52
C PRO A 110 21.40 8.88 8.47
N GLY A 111 22.14 8.94 7.37
CA GLY A 111 21.92 9.89 6.27
C GLY A 111 22.41 9.35 4.92
N GLY A 112 21.66 9.62 3.84
CA GLY A 112 22.01 9.25 2.46
C GLY A 112 20.93 9.63 1.43
N HIS A 113 21.33 10.06 0.23
CA HIS A 113 20.45 10.50 -0.85
C HIS A 113 19.76 9.33 -1.56
N ARG A 114 18.46 9.42 -1.88
CA ARG A 114 18.12 9.99 -3.18
C ARG A 114 17.56 11.40 -3.17
N HIS A 115 16.66 11.82 -2.27
CA HIS A 115 16.41 13.26 -2.03
C HIS A 115 15.90 13.55 -0.60
N LYS A 116 16.82 13.81 0.35
CA LYS A 116 16.58 14.30 1.74
C LYS A 116 15.64 13.45 2.60
N ALA A 117 16.00 12.18 2.80
CA ALA A 117 15.29 11.27 3.69
C ALA A 117 15.14 11.86 5.11
N LYS A 118 13.88 12.08 5.51
CA LYS A 118 13.49 12.03 6.92
C LYS A 118 13.78 10.61 7.41
N TRP A 119 14.08 10.46 8.70
CA TRP A 119 14.35 9.17 9.34
C TRP A 119 13.32 8.08 9.03
N ASP A 120 12.07 8.47 8.76
CA ASP A 120 10.95 7.61 8.37
C ASP A 120 11.24 6.73 7.14
N ILE A 121 11.87 7.30 6.10
CA ILE A 121 12.14 6.59 4.84
C ILE A 121 13.28 5.59 5.02
N LEU A 122 14.29 5.93 5.82
CA LEU A 122 15.35 4.98 6.14
C LEU A 122 14.82 3.83 6.98
N LEU A 123 13.92 4.10 7.93
CA LEU A 123 13.29 3.06 8.74
C LEU A 123 12.40 2.17 7.89
N GLN A 124 11.71 2.72 6.88
CA GLN A 124 10.97 1.95 5.89
C GLN A 124 11.89 1.07 5.05
N GLN A 125 13.01 1.60 4.52
CA GLN A 125 14.00 0.80 3.79
C GLN A 125 14.63 -0.29 4.64
N ILE A 126 14.84 0.00 5.91
CA ILE A 126 15.26 -0.96 6.93
C ILE A 126 14.18 -2.05 7.13
N ARG A 127 12.90 -1.68 7.21
CA ARG A 127 11.76 -2.61 7.34
C ARG A 127 11.61 -3.50 6.09
N GLU A 128 11.69 -2.92 4.90
CA GLU A 128 11.53 -3.61 3.61
C GLU A 128 12.76 -4.49 3.29
N GLY A 129 13.96 -4.00 3.60
CA GLY A 129 15.21 -4.73 3.42
C GLY A 129 15.37 -5.93 4.34
N TRP A 130 14.66 -5.99 5.47
CA TRP A 130 14.80 -7.06 6.48
C TRP A 130 13.65 -8.07 6.50
N SER A 131 12.49 -7.75 5.91
CA SER A 131 11.31 -8.62 5.92
C SER A 131 11.20 -9.55 4.71
N GLY A 132 11.74 -9.18 3.54
CA GLY A 132 11.64 -10.05 2.36
C GLY A 132 12.84 -10.99 2.18
N ARG A 133 12.60 -12.19 1.64
CA ARG A 133 13.66 -13.14 1.27
C ARG A 133 14.63 -12.49 0.26
N GLU A 134 15.89 -12.93 0.25
CA GLU A 134 16.82 -12.52 -0.81
C GLU A 134 16.43 -13.19 -2.13
N GLY A 135 16.14 -12.40 -3.17
CA GLY A 135 15.87 -12.89 -4.53
C GLY A 135 14.55 -12.41 -5.13
N PHE A 136 14.32 -12.79 -6.40
CA PHE A 136 13.09 -12.58 -7.13
C PHE A 136 12.03 -13.61 -6.69
N GLU A 137 10.90 -13.16 -6.15
CA GLU A 137 9.75 -14.01 -5.79
C GLU A 137 8.79 -14.06 -6.99
N GLY A 138 9.09 -15.00 -7.90
CA GLY A 138 8.49 -15.08 -9.23
C GLY A 138 7.12 -15.77 -9.36
N GLU A 139 6.90 -16.27 -10.57
CA GLU A 139 5.65 -16.52 -11.31
C GLU A 139 4.57 -17.41 -10.65
N GLU A 140 4.87 -18.17 -9.59
CA GLU A 140 3.95 -19.12 -8.92
C GLU A 140 3.54 -18.69 -7.49
N HIS A 141 4.09 -17.58 -6.97
CA HIS A 141 4.08 -17.29 -5.53
C HIS A 141 2.74 -16.75 -4.98
N LEU A 142 1.96 -16.03 -5.79
CA LEU A 142 0.75 -15.33 -5.33
C LEU A 142 -0.46 -16.22 -5.10
N GLU A 143 -0.70 -17.21 -5.97
CA GLU A 143 -1.77 -18.20 -5.72
C GLU A 143 -1.50 -18.97 -4.43
N ASP A 144 -0.24 -19.35 -4.19
CA ASP A 144 0.17 -20.08 -2.98
C ASP A 144 0.02 -19.22 -1.71
N PHE A 145 0.42 -17.94 -1.73
CA PHE A 145 0.27 -17.04 -0.59
C PHE A 145 -1.21 -16.87 -0.19
N HIS A 146 -2.07 -16.49 -1.13
CA HIS A 146 -3.48 -16.26 -0.85
C HIS A 146 -4.24 -17.55 -0.48
N HIS A 147 -3.73 -18.73 -0.87
CA HIS A 147 -4.27 -20.02 -0.44
C HIS A 147 -3.92 -20.38 1.01
N HIS A 148 -2.75 -19.98 1.52
CA HIS A 148 -2.25 -20.44 2.82
C HIS A 148 -2.67 -19.59 4.03
N GLU A 149 -2.90 -18.28 3.88
CA GLU A 149 -3.15 -17.41 5.05
C GLU A 149 -4.64 -17.25 5.44
N LEU A 150 -5.58 -17.46 4.51
CA LEU A 150 -7.01 -17.24 4.77
C LEU A 150 -7.82 -18.51 5.09
N THR A 151 -7.17 -19.67 5.13
CA THR A 151 -7.84 -20.93 5.52
C THR A 151 -8.17 -21.00 7.01
N GLU A 152 -7.65 -20.08 7.85
CA GLU A 152 -7.81 -20.15 9.32
C GLU A 152 -8.81 -19.17 9.95
N SER A 153 -9.37 -18.17 9.25
CA SER A 153 -10.48 -17.38 9.82
C SER A 153 -11.43 -16.76 8.78
N ALA A 154 -12.60 -17.37 8.61
CA ALA A 154 -13.71 -16.79 7.87
C ALA A 154 -14.37 -15.68 8.70
N GLY A 155 -13.89 -14.44 8.58
CA GLY A 155 -14.60 -13.25 9.06
C GLY A 155 -13.81 -12.27 9.93
N ASP A 156 -12.52 -12.46 10.13
CA ASP A 156 -11.70 -11.47 10.85
C ASP A 156 -10.96 -10.56 9.86
N ASP A 157 -11.47 -9.34 9.71
CA ASP A 157 -10.81 -8.28 8.94
C ASP A 157 -9.41 -7.96 9.52
N GLY A 158 -9.20 -8.25 10.81
CA GLY A 158 -7.96 -7.96 11.52
C GLY A 158 -6.73 -8.67 10.95
N HIS A 159 -6.88 -9.81 10.27
CA HIS A 159 -5.73 -10.48 9.66
C HIS A 159 -5.23 -9.73 8.41
N PHE A 160 -6.12 -9.13 7.62
CA PHE A 160 -5.76 -8.35 6.43
C PHE A 160 -5.22 -6.95 6.80
N ASP A 161 -5.77 -6.33 7.86
CA ASP A 161 -5.24 -5.07 8.43
C ASP A 161 -3.75 -5.18 8.85
N LEU A 162 -3.27 -6.41 9.10
CA LEU A 162 -1.88 -6.72 9.46
C LEU A 162 -0.99 -7.12 8.27
N ILE A 163 -1.56 -7.50 7.12
CA ILE A 163 -0.82 -8.04 5.96
C ILE A 163 -0.64 -6.97 4.87
N GLU A 164 -1.70 -6.24 4.52
CA GLU A 164 -1.72 -5.38 3.33
C GLU A 164 -2.57 -4.13 3.58
N THR A 165 -1.91 -2.98 3.74
CA THR A 165 -2.61 -1.70 3.90
C THR A 165 -2.65 -0.99 2.56
N THR A 166 -3.79 -1.07 1.87
CA THR A 166 -4.05 -0.33 0.63
C THR A 166 -4.59 1.08 0.89
N VAL A 167 -4.52 1.99 -0.09
CA VAL A 167 -5.12 3.33 -0.02
C VAL A 167 -6.62 3.23 0.24
N SER A 168 -7.29 2.35 -0.49
CA SER A 168 -8.73 2.13 -0.32
C SER A 168 -9.08 1.68 1.11
N HIS A 169 -8.19 0.90 1.74
CA HIS A 169 -8.32 0.44 3.12
C HIS A 169 -8.10 1.57 4.13
N LEU A 170 -7.06 2.39 3.98
CA LEU A 170 -6.79 3.56 4.84
C LEU A 170 -7.95 4.54 4.89
N PHE A 171 -8.69 4.64 3.78
CA PHE A 171 -9.84 5.52 3.60
C PHE A 171 -11.19 4.78 3.48
N ARG A 172 -11.30 3.56 4.02
CA ARG A 172 -12.51 2.71 3.94
C ARG A 172 -13.73 3.27 4.68
N GLU A 173 -13.48 4.20 5.60
CA GLU A 173 -14.49 4.87 6.41
C GLU A 173 -14.45 6.39 6.17
N PRO A 174 -15.56 7.11 6.46
CA PRO A 174 -15.63 8.56 6.32
C PRO A 174 -14.43 9.25 6.95
N ASN A 175 -13.78 10.10 6.16
CA ASN A 175 -12.57 10.79 6.58
C ASN A 175 -12.56 12.24 6.12
N GLU A 176 -12.03 13.14 6.94
CA GLU A 176 -11.95 14.57 6.65
C GLU A 176 -11.16 14.89 5.38
N ALA A 177 -10.07 14.17 5.08
CA ALA A 177 -9.30 14.34 3.84
C ALA A 177 -10.15 14.05 2.59
N LEU A 178 -11.18 13.20 2.73
CA LEU A 178 -12.15 12.87 1.69
C LEU A 178 -13.46 13.67 1.84
N ASN A 179 -13.45 14.78 2.59
CA ASN A 179 -14.63 15.60 2.89
C ASN A 179 -15.78 14.81 3.54
N GLY A 180 -15.45 13.89 4.47
CA GLY A 180 -16.41 13.05 5.18
C GLY A 180 -16.98 11.90 4.35
N LEU A 181 -16.33 11.54 3.24
CA LEU A 181 -16.68 10.39 2.41
C LEU A 181 -15.70 9.23 2.64
N THR A 182 -16.12 8.05 2.22
CA THR A 182 -15.22 6.90 2.03
C THR A 182 -14.57 6.98 0.65
N TYR A 183 -13.45 6.28 0.47
CA TYR A 183 -12.79 6.16 -0.84
C TYR A 183 -13.76 5.74 -1.94
N GLY A 184 -14.49 4.63 -1.74
CA GLY A 184 -15.42 4.12 -2.74
C GLY A 184 -16.54 5.10 -3.11
N ARG A 185 -17.07 5.88 -2.15
CA ARG A 185 -18.07 6.90 -2.47
C ARG A 185 -17.48 8.06 -3.27
N LEU A 186 -16.29 8.51 -2.90
CA LEU A 186 -15.59 9.57 -3.65
C LEU A 186 -15.27 9.10 -5.08
N LEU A 187 -14.80 7.86 -5.24
CA LEU A 187 -14.58 7.23 -6.54
C LEU A 187 -15.86 7.23 -7.38
N MET A 188 -17.00 6.77 -6.84
CA MET A 188 -18.29 6.80 -7.57
C MET A 188 -18.64 8.21 -8.06
N ARG A 189 -18.45 9.23 -7.21
CA ARG A 189 -18.71 10.63 -7.59
C ARG A 189 -17.81 11.09 -8.72
N GLN A 190 -16.52 10.75 -8.70
CA GLN A 190 -15.60 11.07 -9.78
C GLN A 190 -16.01 10.39 -11.09
N LEU A 191 -16.35 9.09 -11.06
CA LEU A 191 -16.84 8.37 -12.24
C LEU A 191 -18.12 9.00 -12.81
N ARG A 192 -19.05 9.45 -11.96
CA ARG A 192 -20.26 10.18 -12.38
C ARG A 192 -19.94 11.54 -12.99
N GLN A 193 -18.99 12.29 -12.40
CA GLN A 193 -18.56 13.59 -12.93
C GLN A 193 -17.90 13.47 -14.31
N LEU A 194 -17.20 12.37 -14.58
CA LEU A 194 -16.70 12.04 -15.91
C LEU A 194 -17.80 11.65 -16.91
N GLY A 195 -19.06 11.57 -16.46
CA GLY A 195 -20.19 11.12 -17.26
C GLY A 195 -20.23 9.61 -17.47
N TRP A 196 -19.51 8.82 -16.67
CA TRP A 196 -19.39 7.38 -16.93
C TRP A 196 -20.67 6.57 -16.65
N PHE A 197 -21.60 7.19 -15.94
CA PHE A 197 -22.94 6.67 -15.67
C PHE A 197 -24.03 7.27 -16.58
N ASN A 198 -23.62 7.96 -17.67
CA ASN A 198 -24.53 8.46 -18.69
C ASN A 198 -24.02 8.12 -20.11
N PRO A 199 -24.58 7.11 -20.80
CA PRO A 199 -25.66 6.24 -20.34
C PRO A 199 -25.21 5.32 -19.19
N LYS A 200 -26.18 4.82 -18.42
CA LYS A 200 -25.95 3.91 -17.29
C LYS A 200 -25.27 2.61 -17.77
N PRO A 201 -24.16 2.16 -17.14
CA PRO A 201 -23.55 0.86 -17.46
C PRO A 201 -24.49 -0.29 -17.11
N LYS A 202 -24.52 -1.35 -17.91
CA LYS A 202 -25.32 -2.55 -17.63
C LYS A 202 -24.50 -3.61 -16.90
N VAL A 203 -23.20 -3.67 -17.16
CA VAL A 203 -22.26 -4.61 -16.55
C VAL A 203 -21.04 -3.86 -16.05
N ILE A 204 -20.80 -3.96 -14.74
CA ILE A 204 -19.59 -3.46 -14.08
C ILE A 204 -18.79 -4.69 -13.62
N LEU A 205 -17.50 -4.72 -13.93
CA LEU A 205 -16.55 -5.73 -13.47
C LEU A 205 -15.56 -5.07 -12.51
N GLU A 206 -15.38 -5.63 -11.33
CA GLU A 206 -14.28 -5.32 -10.41
C GLU A 206 -13.31 -6.51 -10.41
N VAL A 207 -12.03 -6.23 -10.67
CA VAL A 207 -10.95 -7.22 -10.68
C VAL A 207 -10.10 -6.99 -9.43
N GLY A 208 -9.85 -8.05 -8.65
CA GLY A 208 -9.05 -7.97 -7.43
C GLY A 208 -9.66 -7.03 -6.40
N GLY A 209 -10.91 -7.28 -5.99
CA GLY A 209 -11.63 -6.36 -5.09
C GLY A 209 -11.12 -6.31 -3.64
N GLY A 210 -10.01 -6.99 -3.33
CA GLY A 210 -9.49 -7.19 -1.98
C GLY A 210 -10.59 -7.70 -1.04
N LEU A 211 -10.79 -6.98 0.06
CA LEU A 211 -11.88 -7.28 0.99
C LEU A 211 -13.29 -6.89 0.47
N GLY A 212 -13.43 -6.11 -0.61
CA GLY A 212 -14.72 -5.70 -1.18
C GLY A 212 -15.30 -4.40 -0.63
N TYR A 213 -14.47 -3.59 0.04
CA TYR A 213 -14.88 -2.29 0.57
C TYR A 213 -15.23 -1.28 -0.53
N VAL A 214 -14.49 -1.30 -1.64
CA VAL A 214 -14.72 -0.43 -2.80
C VAL A 214 -16.10 -0.69 -3.40
N ALA A 215 -16.40 -1.93 -3.82
CA ALA A 215 -17.74 -2.33 -4.28
C ALA A 215 -18.87 -1.89 -3.34
N ARG A 216 -18.74 -2.16 -2.04
CA ARG A 216 -19.76 -1.79 -1.05
C ARG A 216 -20.05 -0.30 -1.07
N GLU A 217 -19.01 0.52 -1.01
CA GLU A 217 -19.16 1.97 -0.87
C GLU A 217 -19.52 2.64 -2.20
N LEU A 218 -19.04 2.13 -3.35
CA LEU A 218 -19.53 2.51 -4.68
C LEU A 218 -21.06 2.35 -4.77
N GLY A 219 -21.58 1.20 -4.31
CA GLY A 219 -23.01 0.91 -4.34
C GLY A 219 -23.82 1.81 -3.42
N LYS A 220 -23.28 2.20 -2.26
CA LYS A 220 -23.96 3.09 -1.30
C LYS A 220 -24.05 4.55 -1.75
N ASP A 221 -23.22 5.01 -2.69
CA ASP A 221 -23.35 6.37 -3.26
C ASP A 221 -24.48 6.46 -4.31
N LEU A 222 -25.03 5.33 -4.75
CA LEU A 222 -26.13 5.26 -5.73
C LEU A 222 -27.47 4.93 -5.08
N LEU A 223 -28.54 5.58 -5.56
CA LEU A 223 -29.90 5.25 -5.18
C LEU A 223 -30.32 3.87 -5.74
N PRO A 224 -31.26 3.16 -5.11
CA PRO A 224 -31.67 1.82 -5.57
C PRO A 224 -32.08 1.75 -7.06
N PHE A 225 -32.80 2.76 -7.56
CA PHE A 225 -33.23 2.79 -8.97
C PHE A 225 -32.07 3.06 -9.94
N GLU A 226 -31.01 3.76 -9.50
CA GLU A 226 -29.81 3.99 -10.31
C GLU A 226 -29.05 2.68 -10.52
N LYS A 227 -29.11 1.76 -9.54
CA LYS A 227 -28.49 0.43 -9.60
C LYS A 227 -29.36 -0.62 -10.28
N GLN A 228 -30.65 -0.36 -10.45
CA GLN A 228 -31.56 -1.28 -11.12
C GLN A 228 -31.01 -1.60 -12.52
N SER A 229 -31.05 -2.87 -12.91
CA SER A 229 -30.51 -3.40 -14.18
C SER A 229 -28.98 -3.34 -14.35
N ILE A 230 -28.22 -2.94 -13.33
CA ILE A 230 -26.75 -3.07 -13.34
C ILE A 230 -26.39 -4.43 -12.74
N LYS A 231 -25.64 -5.24 -13.49
CA LYS A 231 -24.98 -6.44 -12.98
C LYS A 231 -23.57 -6.07 -12.54
N TYR A 232 -23.27 -6.29 -11.26
CA TYR A 232 -21.91 -6.16 -10.74
C TYR A 232 -21.24 -7.53 -10.77
N LEU A 233 -20.00 -7.61 -11.24
CA LEU A 233 -19.21 -8.83 -11.29
C LEU A 233 -17.96 -8.61 -10.45
N SER A 234 -17.75 -9.44 -9.43
CA SER A 234 -16.47 -9.50 -8.71
C SER A 234 -15.65 -10.64 -9.31
N LEU A 235 -14.41 -10.37 -9.68
CA LEU A 235 -13.48 -11.36 -10.19
C LEU A 235 -12.22 -11.38 -9.33
N ASP A 236 -11.88 -12.58 -8.86
CA ASP A 236 -10.71 -12.79 -8.00
C ASP A 236 -10.18 -14.22 -8.18
N ILE A 237 -8.88 -14.42 -8.05
CA ILE A 237 -8.26 -15.75 -8.13
C ILE A 237 -8.43 -16.51 -6.81
N THR A 238 -8.65 -15.77 -5.72
CA THR A 238 -8.69 -16.22 -4.33
C THR A 238 -10.13 -16.36 -3.83
N GLN A 239 -10.56 -17.60 -3.59
CA GLN A 239 -11.94 -17.92 -3.23
C GLN A 239 -12.42 -17.28 -1.90
N PRO A 240 -11.62 -17.21 -0.82
CA PRO A 240 -12.00 -16.49 0.39
C PRO A 240 -12.31 -15.00 0.16
N PHE A 241 -11.47 -14.27 -0.59
CA PHE A 241 -11.71 -12.88 -0.94
C PHE A 241 -12.96 -12.72 -1.80
N LEU A 242 -13.15 -13.57 -2.80
CA LEU A 242 -14.34 -13.54 -3.63
C LEU A 242 -15.64 -13.64 -2.83
N THR A 243 -15.65 -14.44 -1.75
CA THR A 243 -16.81 -14.58 -0.86
C THR A 243 -17.10 -13.26 -0.13
N LEU A 244 -16.07 -12.64 0.44
CA LEU A 244 -16.17 -11.33 1.11
C LEU A 244 -16.60 -10.22 0.16
N GLN A 245 -16.03 -10.17 -1.04
CA GLN A 245 -16.35 -9.21 -2.09
C GLN A 245 -17.82 -9.29 -2.48
N VAL A 246 -18.33 -10.50 -2.74
CA VAL A 246 -19.72 -10.72 -3.07
C VAL A 246 -20.63 -10.25 -1.95
N ASP A 247 -20.34 -10.59 -0.69
CA ASP A 247 -21.19 -10.21 0.43
C ASP A 247 -21.16 -8.70 0.72
N ARG A 248 -19.99 -8.07 0.63
CA ARG A 248 -19.86 -6.60 0.78
C ARG A 248 -20.49 -5.85 -0.41
N ALA A 249 -20.39 -6.36 -1.63
CA ALA A 249 -21.09 -5.80 -2.80
C ALA A 249 -22.62 -5.89 -2.63
N LYS A 250 -23.16 -7.02 -2.13
CA LYS A 250 -24.59 -7.12 -1.77
C LYS A 250 -24.97 -6.10 -0.70
N ALA A 251 -24.13 -5.90 0.32
CA ALA A 251 -24.35 -4.88 1.35
C ALA A 251 -24.31 -3.44 0.78
N GLY A 252 -23.64 -3.22 -0.35
CA GLY A 252 -23.71 -1.99 -1.16
C GLY A 252 -25.01 -1.86 -1.98
N GLY A 253 -25.82 -2.91 -2.03
CA GLY A 253 -27.07 -2.98 -2.78
C GLY A 253 -26.88 -3.33 -4.27
N TRP A 254 -25.78 -3.99 -4.62
CA TRP A 254 -25.56 -4.49 -5.98
C TRP A 254 -26.28 -5.81 -6.23
N HIS A 255 -26.74 -6.01 -7.47
CA HIS A 255 -26.99 -7.35 -7.99
C HIS A 255 -25.65 -7.93 -8.46
N VAL A 256 -24.98 -8.69 -7.58
CA VAL A 256 -23.61 -9.16 -7.78
C VAL A 256 -23.52 -10.66 -8.08
N ALA A 257 -22.55 -11.03 -8.91
CA ALA A 257 -22.06 -12.41 -9.05
C ALA A 257 -20.53 -12.44 -8.90
N GLY A 258 -20.01 -13.47 -8.25
CA GLY A 258 -18.57 -13.70 -8.14
C GLY A 258 -18.09 -14.71 -9.18
N THR A 259 -16.92 -14.48 -9.77
CA THR A 259 -16.25 -15.39 -10.71
C THR A 259 -14.82 -15.63 -10.26
N ARG A 260 -14.45 -16.88 -9.98
CA ARG A 260 -13.06 -17.23 -9.68
C ARG A 260 -12.26 -17.36 -10.98
N ALA A 261 -11.32 -16.46 -11.23
CA ALA A 261 -10.48 -16.47 -12.43
C ALA A 261 -9.26 -15.54 -12.25
N ASN A 262 -8.27 -15.71 -13.13
CA ASN A 262 -7.11 -14.83 -13.21
C ASN A 262 -7.45 -13.57 -14.03
N GLY A 263 -7.11 -12.39 -13.51
CA GLY A 263 -7.35 -11.09 -14.17
C GLY A 263 -6.60 -10.91 -15.49
N GLU A 264 -5.47 -11.59 -15.67
CA GLU A 264 -4.67 -11.59 -16.90
C GLU A 264 -5.31 -12.39 -18.05
N TRP A 265 -6.34 -13.20 -17.75
CA TRP A 265 -7.13 -13.98 -18.71
C TRP A 265 -8.61 -13.94 -18.35
N LEU A 266 -9.29 -12.90 -18.80
CA LEU A 266 -10.66 -12.62 -18.37
C LEU A 266 -11.64 -13.66 -18.94
N PRO A 267 -12.47 -14.34 -18.11
CA PRO A 267 -13.36 -15.42 -18.53
C PRO A 267 -14.67 -14.90 -19.15
N PHE A 268 -14.62 -13.77 -19.84
CA PHE A 268 -15.76 -13.11 -20.45
C PHE A 268 -15.64 -13.09 -21.96
N ALA A 269 -16.78 -13.15 -22.65
CA ALA A 269 -16.81 -12.99 -24.10
C ALA A 269 -16.47 -11.55 -24.51
N ASP A 270 -16.02 -11.39 -25.74
CA ASP A 270 -15.67 -10.11 -26.34
C ASP A 270 -16.84 -9.12 -26.26
N HIS A 271 -16.54 -7.85 -26.00
CA HIS A 271 -17.53 -6.77 -26.00
C HIS A 271 -18.73 -6.98 -25.06
N THR A 272 -18.52 -7.53 -23.87
CA THR A 272 -19.59 -7.81 -22.90
C THR A 272 -19.62 -6.86 -21.71
N ILE A 273 -18.51 -6.17 -21.41
CA ILE A 273 -18.37 -5.33 -20.22
C ILE A 273 -18.50 -3.84 -20.57
N ASP A 274 -19.24 -3.08 -19.75
CA ASP A 274 -19.41 -1.63 -19.94
C ASP A 274 -18.36 -0.82 -19.15
N LEU A 275 -18.07 -1.25 -17.91
CA LEU A 275 -17.12 -0.60 -17.02
C LEU A 275 -16.28 -1.64 -16.28
N VAL A 276 -14.97 -1.48 -16.28
CA VAL A 276 -14.04 -2.22 -15.43
C VAL A 276 -13.46 -1.30 -14.35
N ILE A 277 -13.32 -1.82 -13.13
CA ILE A 277 -12.64 -1.18 -12.02
C ILE A 277 -11.55 -2.14 -11.55
N ASP A 278 -10.31 -1.68 -11.57
CA ASP A 278 -9.15 -2.36 -11.01
C ASP A 278 -8.48 -1.37 -10.06
N ASN A 279 -8.40 -1.73 -8.78
CA ASN A 279 -7.92 -0.86 -7.72
C ASN A 279 -6.89 -1.59 -6.87
N GLU A 280 -5.62 -1.22 -7.06
CA GLU A 280 -4.49 -1.76 -6.29
C GLU A 280 -4.45 -3.31 -6.44
N ASN A 281 -4.30 -3.76 -7.69
CA ASN A 281 -4.27 -5.17 -8.08
C ASN A 281 -3.26 -5.45 -9.21
N MET A 282 -2.74 -4.42 -9.90
CA MET A 282 -1.80 -4.64 -11.02
C MET A 282 -0.39 -4.96 -10.52
N ALA A 283 -0.03 -4.54 -9.30
CA ALA A 283 1.28 -4.83 -8.72
C ALA A 283 1.47 -6.31 -8.35
N ASP A 284 0.36 -7.02 -8.15
CA ASP A 284 0.29 -8.47 -7.93
C ASP A 284 0.25 -9.29 -9.22
N MET A 285 0.15 -8.64 -10.38
CA MET A 285 0.11 -9.37 -11.65
C MET A 285 1.52 -9.81 -12.07
N THR A 286 1.57 -10.87 -12.87
CA THR A 286 2.78 -11.61 -13.22
C THR A 286 3.96 -10.71 -13.65
N PRO A 287 5.04 -10.63 -12.86
CA PRO A 287 6.29 -10.02 -13.26
C PRO A 287 7.15 -11.01 -14.07
N VAL A 288 8.02 -10.50 -14.95
CA VAL A 288 9.03 -11.31 -15.63
C VAL A 288 10.39 -10.65 -15.45
N GLN A 289 11.35 -11.38 -14.88
CA GLN A 289 12.72 -10.91 -14.74
C GLN A 289 13.52 -11.26 -16.00
N LEU A 290 13.83 -10.25 -16.83
CA LEU A 290 14.58 -10.41 -18.05
C LEU A 290 16.05 -10.06 -17.83
N SER A 291 16.95 -10.89 -18.36
CA SER A 291 18.37 -10.59 -18.36
C SER A 291 18.76 -9.61 -19.48
N ARG A 292 19.89 -8.91 -19.31
CA ARG A 292 20.52 -8.11 -20.38
C ARG A 292 20.69 -8.89 -21.68
N LYS A 293 21.06 -10.16 -21.61
CA LYS A 293 21.26 -11.03 -22.77
C LYS A 293 19.95 -11.25 -23.54
N GLU A 294 18.85 -11.48 -22.83
CA GLU A 294 17.53 -11.67 -23.44
C GLU A 294 17.04 -10.39 -24.12
N LEU A 295 17.16 -9.24 -23.44
CA LEU A 295 16.80 -7.94 -24.00
C LEU A 295 17.59 -7.59 -25.27
N THR A 296 18.90 -7.85 -25.27
CA THR A 296 19.78 -7.50 -26.39
C THR A 296 19.69 -8.49 -27.55
N SER A 297 19.50 -9.77 -27.29
CA SER A 297 19.35 -10.80 -28.33
C SER A 297 17.93 -10.96 -28.85
N GLY A 298 16.92 -10.54 -28.08
CA GLY A 298 15.50 -10.73 -28.39
C GLY A 298 15.04 -12.19 -28.34
N THR A 299 15.81 -13.06 -27.69
CA THR A 299 15.52 -14.48 -27.47
C THR A 299 15.34 -14.72 -25.98
N GLY A 300 14.18 -15.24 -25.58
CA GLY A 300 13.86 -15.53 -24.18
C GLY A 300 14.31 -16.94 -23.78
N ASP A 301 14.70 -17.10 -22.52
CA ASP A 301 15.13 -18.41 -21.99
C ASP A 301 13.94 -19.33 -21.67
N SER A 302 12.72 -18.78 -21.57
CA SER A 302 11.45 -19.52 -21.42
C SER A 302 10.37 -19.00 -22.38
N ALA A 303 9.24 -19.72 -22.49
CA ALA A 303 8.11 -19.28 -23.31
C ALA A 303 7.52 -17.95 -22.82
N GLN A 304 7.47 -17.75 -21.50
CA GLN A 304 6.99 -16.54 -20.86
C GLN A 304 7.95 -15.36 -21.06
N HIS A 305 9.26 -15.60 -20.94
CA HIS A 305 10.27 -14.59 -21.26
C HIS A 305 10.20 -14.20 -22.74
N GLN A 306 10.00 -15.18 -23.64
CA GLN A 306 9.81 -14.90 -25.06
C GLN A 306 8.55 -14.07 -25.32
N GLU A 307 7.45 -14.34 -24.59
CA GLU A 307 6.23 -13.52 -24.68
C GLU A 307 6.48 -12.07 -24.23
N ALA A 308 7.20 -11.87 -23.12
CA ALA A 308 7.58 -10.54 -22.65
C ALA A 308 8.40 -9.78 -23.71
N LEU A 309 9.41 -10.42 -24.31
CA LEU A 309 10.21 -9.85 -25.39
C LEU A 309 9.39 -9.56 -26.65
N ASP A 310 8.42 -10.41 -26.98
CA ASP A 310 7.52 -10.20 -28.10
C ASP A 310 6.61 -8.98 -27.86
N TRP A 311 6.13 -8.77 -26.63
CA TRP A 311 5.40 -7.56 -26.26
C TRP A 311 6.28 -6.31 -26.36
N ILE A 312 7.49 -6.34 -25.79
CA ILE A 312 8.47 -5.24 -25.90
C ILE A 312 8.67 -4.85 -27.38
N ARG A 313 8.86 -5.85 -28.26
CA ARG A 313 9.03 -5.64 -29.71
C ARG A 313 7.77 -5.09 -30.38
N ARG A 314 6.59 -5.67 -30.12
CA ARG A 314 5.30 -5.26 -30.72
C ARG A 314 4.96 -3.82 -30.37
N LEU A 315 5.13 -3.48 -29.09
CA LEU A 315 4.87 -2.15 -28.55
C LEU A 315 5.95 -1.14 -28.93
N ARG A 316 7.14 -1.60 -29.34
CA ARG A 316 8.33 -0.78 -29.59
C ARG A 316 8.74 0.00 -28.35
N LEU A 317 8.77 -0.68 -27.21
CA LEU A 317 9.26 -0.07 -25.96
C LEU A 317 10.74 0.26 -26.11
N PRO A 318 11.21 1.41 -25.60
CA PRO A 318 12.62 1.74 -25.61
C PRO A 318 13.38 0.76 -24.70
N VAL A 319 14.43 0.16 -25.24
CA VAL A 319 15.42 -0.60 -24.48
C VAL A 319 16.73 0.14 -24.63
N ASP A 320 17.36 0.49 -23.51
CA ASP A 320 18.64 1.21 -23.51
C ASP A 320 19.71 0.39 -24.24
N ALA A 321 20.71 1.07 -24.81
CA ALA A 321 21.82 0.40 -25.49
C ALA A 321 22.66 -0.47 -24.53
N ASP A 322 22.65 -0.12 -23.25
CA ASP A 322 23.30 -0.85 -22.16
C ASP A 322 22.32 -0.96 -20.98
N PRO A 323 21.34 -1.89 -21.04
CA PRO A 323 20.37 -2.05 -19.97
C PRO A 323 21.04 -2.68 -18.73
N PRO A 324 20.42 -2.60 -17.54
CA PRO A 324 20.88 -3.31 -16.34
C PRO A 324 21.02 -4.82 -16.58
N ASP A 325 21.80 -5.51 -15.73
CA ASP A 325 22.02 -6.96 -15.86
C ASP A 325 20.72 -7.76 -15.79
N GLU A 326 19.80 -7.32 -14.93
CA GLU A 326 18.44 -7.86 -14.77
C GLU A 326 17.45 -6.71 -14.67
N VAL A 327 16.28 -6.88 -15.29
CA VAL A 327 15.17 -5.93 -15.21
C VAL A 327 13.86 -6.67 -14.98
N ILE A 328 12.90 -6.04 -14.33
CA ILE A 328 11.55 -6.57 -14.19
C ILE A 328 10.66 -5.97 -15.28
N PHE A 329 9.88 -6.80 -15.97
CA PHE A 329 8.87 -6.39 -16.92
C PHE A 329 7.48 -6.78 -16.42
N ASN A 330 6.54 -5.84 -16.39
CA ASN A 330 5.16 -6.07 -15.97
C ASN A 330 4.37 -6.81 -17.07
N LEU A 331 4.63 -8.09 -17.29
CA LEU A 331 3.92 -8.88 -18.31
C LEU A 331 2.42 -8.99 -18.01
N GLY A 332 2.06 -9.24 -16.76
CA GLY A 332 0.68 -9.41 -16.34
C GLY A 332 -0.20 -8.17 -16.59
N PRO A 333 0.21 -6.95 -16.18
CA PRO A 333 -0.51 -5.73 -16.52
C PRO A 333 -0.66 -5.49 -18.03
N ILE A 334 0.32 -5.90 -18.85
CA ILE A 334 0.25 -5.82 -20.32
C ILE A 334 -0.80 -6.81 -20.87
N ARG A 335 -0.83 -8.05 -20.38
CA ARG A 335 -1.88 -9.03 -20.72
C ARG A 335 -3.25 -8.53 -20.30
N PHE A 336 -3.36 -7.98 -19.09
CA PHE A 336 -4.61 -7.45 -18.56
C PHE A 336 -5.19 -6.35 -19.45
N VAL A 337 -4.41 -5.33 -19.85
CA VAL A 337 -4.95 -4.28 -20.74
C VAL A 337 -5.30 -4.80 -22.14
N ALA A 338 -4.63 -5.85 -22.63
CA ALA A 338 -5.04 -6.53 -23.85
C ALA A 338 -6.38 -7.26 -23.70
N GLU A 339 -6.61 -7.89 -22.55
CA GLU A 339 -7.90 -8.51 -22.21
C GLU A 339 -9.00 -7.46 -22.02
N LEU A 340 -8.71 -6.31 -21.38
CA LEU A 340 -9.63 -5.18 -21.32
C LEU A 340 -10.03 -4.71 -22.72
N TRP A 341 -9.06 -4.62 -23.64
CA TRP A 341 -9.35 -4.29 -25.04
C TRP A 341 -10.30 -5.31 -25.65
N ARG A 342 -10.17 -6.60 -25.35
CA ARG A 342 -11.07 -7.64 -25.87
C ARG A 342 -12.49 -7.55 -25.27
N VAL A 343 -12.61 -7.52 -23.94
CA VAL A 343 -13.92 -7.67 -23.25
C VAL A 343 -14.74 -6.39 -23.20
N LEU A 344 -14.12 -5.21 -23.28
CA LEU A 344 -14.86 -3.95 -23.25
C LEU A 344 -15.67 -3.76 -24.53
N LYS A 345 -16.92 -3.30 -24.36
CA LYS A 345 -17.76 -2.82 -25.46
C LYS A 345 -17.13 -1.60 -26.15
N PRO A 346 -17.49 -1.30 -27.40
CA PRO A 346 -17.27 0.03 -27.95
C PRO A 346 -17.87 1.11 -27.02
N GLY A 347 -17.08 2.10 -26.62
CA GLY A 347 -17.43 3.09 -25.60
C GLY A 347 -17.34 2.61 -24.15
N GLY A 348 -16.97 1.35 -23.94
CA GLY A 348 -16.70 0.77 -22.63
C GLY A 348 -15.44 1.38 -22.01
N ARG A 349 -15.36 1.37 -20.68
CA ARG A 349 -14.35 2.12 -19.93
C ARG A 349 -13.66 1.27 -18.87
N ALA A 350 -12.45 1.66 -18.48
CA ALA A 350 -11.77 1.07 -17.34
C ALA A 350 -11.17 2.17 -16.45
N PHE A 351 -11.33 2.02 -15.14
CA PHE A 351 -10.58 2.74 -14.12
C PHE A 351 -9.52 1.79 -13.59
N LEU A 352 -8.24 2.12 -13.78
CA LEU A 352 -7.10 1.35 -13.28
C LEU A 352 -6.32 2.24 -12.32
N THR A 353 -6.00 1.77 -11.12
CA THR A 353 -5.13 2.51 -10.20
C THR A 353 -4.19 1.57 -9.48
N GLU A 354 -2.93 1.99 -9.40
CA GLU A 354 -1.86 1.24 -8.74
C GLU A 354 -0.71 2.19 -8.36
N PHE A 355 0.17 1.78 -7.45
CA PHE A 355 1.46 2.43 -7.27
C PHE A 355 2.44 2.09 -8.40
N GLY A 356 3.32 3.02 -8.74
CA GLY A 356 4.32 2.73 -9.75
C GLY A 356 5.12 3.93 -10.23
N ILE A 357 5.87 3.68 -11.29
CA ILE A 357 6.92 4.56 -11.82
C ILE A 357 6.64 4.92 -13.28
N GLU A 358 7.34 5.96 -13.76
CA GLU A 358 7.29 6.39 -15.17
C GLU A 358 8.64 6.30 -15.88
N GLU A 359 9.73 6.18 -15.13
CA GLU A 359 11.11 6.17 -15.63
C GLU A 359 11.86 4.95 -15.09
N GLY A 360 12.67 4.31 -15.93
CA GLY A 360 13.45 3.13 -15.55
C GLY A 360 12.63 1.83 -15.55
N TRP A 361 13.05 0.87 -14.72
CA TRP A 361 12.45 -0.46 -14.62
C TRP A 361 11.83 -0.66 -13.23
N PRO A 362 10.68 -1.37 -13.14
CA PRO A 362 10.04 -1.73 -11.88
C PRO A 362 10.99 -2.29 -10.83
N ALA A 363 10.81 -1.88 -9.59
CA ALA A 363 11.41 -2.50 -8.42
C ALA A 363 10.41 -3.42 -7.69
N PRO A 364 10.91 -4.46 -7.00
CA PRO A 364 10.10 -5.22 -6.05
C PRO A 364 9.80 -4.37 -4.80
N VAL A 365 8.57 -4.48 -4.31
CA VAL A 365 8.09 -3.95 -3.03
C VAL A 365 7.78 -5.13 -2.13
N LYS A 366 8.59 -5.28 -1.08
CA LYS A 366 8.50 -6.41 -0.15
C LYS A 366 7.46 -6.13 0.91
N LEU A 367 6.42 -6.95 0.95
CA LEU A 367 5.37 -6.91 1.97
C LEU A 367 5.45 -8.14 2.88
N PRO A 368 4.79 -8.12 4.05
CA PRO A 368 4.69 -9.30 4.90
C PRO A 368 4.02 -10.47 4.17
N GLY A 369 4.81 -11.43 3.69
CA GLY A 369 4.31 -12.69 3.12
C GLY A 369 4.31 -12.78 1.59
N HIS A 370 4.36 -11.66 0.87
CA HIS A 370 4.49 -11.61 -0.59
C HIS A 370 5.30 -10.39 -1.07
N THR A 371 5.69 -10.42 -2.35
CA THR A 371 6.35 -9.31 -3.03
C THR A 371 5.44 -8.79 -4.14
N GLU A 372 5.17 -7.49 -4.11
CA GLU A 372 4.51 -6.76 -5.19
C GLU A 372 5.55 -6.11 -6.10
N TYR A 373 5.16 -5.75 -7.32
CA TYR A 373 6.07 -5.12 -8.28
C TYR A 373 5.50 -3.82 -8.81
N GLU A 374 6.30 -2.74 -8.77
CA GLU A 374 5.88 -1.43 -9.27
C GLU A 374 5.35 -1.52 -10.71
N VAL A 375 4.24 -0.82 -11.00
CA VAL A 375 3.76 -0.72 -12.38
C VAL A 375 4.55 0.33 -13.15
N GLN A 376 5.16 -0.04 -14.28
CA GLN A 376 5.80 0.90 -15.19
C GLN A 376 4.76 1.52 -16.15
N TYR A 377 4.22 2.67 -15.75
CA TYR A 377 3.15 3.36 -16.44
C TYR A 377 3.53 3.87 -17.83
N SER A 378 4.79 4.18 -18.10
CA SER A 378 5.22 4.56 -19.44
C SER A 378 5.04 3.40 -20.43
N HIS A 379 5.39 2.18 -20.03
CA HIS A 379 5.20 0.97 -20.84
C HIS A 379 3.72 0.63 -20.98
N LEU A 380 2.98 0.65 -19.87
CA LEU A 380 1.55 0.33 -19.86
C LEU A 380 0.73 1.29 -20.74
N ARG A 381 1.01 2.60 -20.66
CA ARG A 381 0.34 3.61 -21.50
C ARG A 381 0.70 3.46 -22.97
N GLN A 382 1.93 3.05 -23.30
CA GLN A 382 2.30 2.72 -24.67
C GLN A 382 1.51 1.51 -25.18
N ALA A 383 1.32 0.47 -24.36
CA ALA A 383 0.47 -0.68 -24.69
C ALA A 383 -0.99 -0.29 -24.93
N VAL A 384 -1.56 0.49 -24.02
CA VAL A 384 -2.93 1.01 -24.09
C VAL A 384 -3.15 1.83 -25.38
N ARG A 385 -2.23 2.73 -25.72
CA ARG A 385 -2.32 3.52 -26.96
C ARG A 385 -2.15 2.66 -28.20
N TRP A 386 -1.26 1.68 -28.16
CA TRP A 386 -1.04 0.74 -29.27
C TRP A 386 -2.29 -0.11 -29.54
N LEU A 387 -2.98 -0.56 -28.48
CA LEU A 387 -4.27 -1.26 -28.58
C LEU A 387 -5.38 -0.37 -29.15
N GLY A 388 -5.26 0.95 -29.02
CA GLY A 388 -6.20 1.93 -29.58
C GLY A 388 -7.14 2.56 -28.56
N PHE A 389 -6.89 2.42 -27.27
CA PHE A 389 -7.65 3.13 -26.24
C PHE A 389 -7.43 4.64 -26.30
N GLN A 390 -8.46 5.39 -25.90
CA GLN A 390 -8.30 6.75 -25.42
C GLN A 390 -7.94 6.70 -23.94
N GLU A 391 -6.85 7.35 -23.54
CA GLU A 391 -6.36 7.31 -22.17
C GLU A 391 -6.24 8.70 -21.53
N ARG A 392 -6.49 8.75 -20.22
CA ARG A 392 -6.14 9.89 -19.36
C ARG A 392 -5.38 9.36 -18.15
N TYR A 393 -4.24 9.98 -17.88
CA TYR A 393 -3.32 9.62 -16.81
C TYR A 393 -3.11 10.80 -15.86
N LEU A 394 -3.15 10.53 -14.56
CA LEU A 394 -2.97 11.50 -13.47
C LEU A 394 -2.61 10.78 -12.17
N SER A 395 -2.17 11.51 -11.13
CA SER A 395 -1.98 10.89 -9.82
C SER A 395 -3.33 10.68 -9.11
N LEU A 396 -3.38 9.71 -8.20
CA LEU A 396 -4.59 9.40 -7.42
C LEU A 396 -5.08 10.60 -6.60
N PRO A 397 -4.23 11.38 -5.90
CA PRO A 397 -4.66 12.61 -5.23
C PRO A 397 -5.31 13.63 -6.16
N GLN A 398 -4.77 13.79 -7.38
CA GLN A 398 -5.33 14.69 -8.38
C GLN A 398 -6.71 14.20 -8.84
N PHE A 399 -6.87 12.91 -9.08
CA PHE A 399 -8.15 12.31 -9.49
C PHE A 399 -9.22 12.46 -8.41
N LEU A 400 -8.88 12.18 -7.16
CA LEU A 400 -9.79 12.30 -6.03
C LEU A 400 -10.05 13.75 -5.60
N ALA A 401 -9.26 14.71 -6.12
CA ALA A 401 -9.27 16.11 -5.72
C ALA A 401 -9.01 16.31 -4.21
N LEU A 402 -8.00 15.60 -3.69
CA LEU A 402 -7.61 15.70 -2.28
C LEU A 402 -7.02 17.08 -1.98
N LYS A 403 -7.29 17.58 -0.77
CA LYS A 403 -6.62 18.76 -0.25
C LYS A 403 -5.23 18.35 0.27
N PRO A 404 -4.14 18.78 -0.39
CA PRO A 404 -2.81 18.25 -0.13
C PRO A 404 -2.30 18.54 1.29
N ASP A 405 -2.79 19.60 1.92
CA ASP A 405 -2.42 20.10 3.25
C ASP A 405 -3.25 19.50 4.39
N THR A 406 -4.11 18.51 4.11
CA THR A 406 -4.84 17.82 5.17
C THR A 406 -3.88 16.96 5.97
N LYS A 407 -3.81 17.17 7.28
CA LYS A 407 -2.92 16.43 8.17
C LYS A 407 -3.51 15.11 8.63
N VAL A 408 -2.77 14.03 8.39
CA VAL A 408 -3.13 12.65 8.74
C VAL A 408 -2.02 12.00 9.54
N LEU A 409 -2.41 11.12 10.46
CA LEU A 409 -1.51 10.40 11.35
C LEU A 409 -0.54 9.55 10.52
N CYS A 410 0.74 9.57 10.87
CA CYS A 410 1.72 8.69 10.23
C CYS A 410 1.31 7.22 10.32
N THR A 411 1.47 6.49 9.21
CA THR A 411 1.12 5.07 9.12
C THR A 411 1.87 4.23 10.17
N GLY A 412 3.17 4.51 10.39
CA GLY A 412 3.96 3.86 11.44
C GLY A 412 3.45 4.13 12.87
N ALA A 413 2.94 5.34 13.12
CA ALA A 413 2.30 5.66 14.39
C ALA A 413 0.96 4.92 14.55
N ALA A 414 0.17 4.77 13.48
CA ALA A 414 -1.09 4.03 13.51
C ALA A 414 -0.89 2.56 13.88
N TYR A 415 0.09 1.87 13.26
CA TYR A 415 0.44 0.49 13.63
C TYR A 415 0.92 0.38 15.08
N THR A 416 1.77 1.31 15.53
CA THR A 416 2.23 1.31 16.94
C THR A 416 1.04 1.46 17.90
N ILE A 417 0.12 2.38 17.62
CA ILE A 417 -1.08 2.62 18.43
C ILE A 417 -1.99 1.40 18.42
N GLN A 418 -2.14 0.69 17.29
CA GLN A 418 -2.90 -0.55 17.21
C GLN A 418 -2.40 -1.57 18.23
N ARG A 419 -1.09 -1.86 18.24
CA ARG A 419 -0.47 -2.80 19.18
C ARG A 419 -0.65 -2.39 20.64
N LEU A 420 -0.55 -1.09 20.92
CA LEU A 420 -0.79 -0.54 22.24
C LEU A 420 -2.26 -0.70 22.67
N CYS A 421 -3.20 -0.49 21.75
CA CYS A 421 -4.64 -0.69 21.97
C CYS A 421 -4.98 -2.16 22.20
N GLU A 422 -4.41 -3.08 21.41
CA GLU A 422 -4.55 -4.53 21.59
C GLU A 422 -4.11 -4.99 22.99
N ALA A 423 -2.98 -4.49 23.46
CA ALA A 423 -2.44 -4.82 24.79
C ALA A 423 -3.32 -4.32 25.96
N VAL A 424 -4.20 -3.34 25.72
CA VAL A 424 -5.21 -2.89 26.69
C VAL A 424 -6.64 -3.34 26.31
N HIS A 425 -6.77 -4.28 25.37
CA HIS A 425 -8.04 -4.81 24.88
C HIS A 425 -9.00 -3.73 24.35
N LYS A 426 -8.45 -2.70 23.72
CA LYS A 426 -9.20 -1.63 23.05
C LYS A 426 -9.16 -1.85 21.54
N PRO A 427 -10.31 -1.80 20.84
CA PRO A 427 -10.31 -1.88 19.38
C PRO A 427 -9.69 -0.63 18.77
N PHE A 428 -8.83 -0.83 17.78
CA PHE A 428 -8.24 0.23 16.97
C PHE A 428 -7.96 -0.28 15.57
N ALA A 429 -8.36 0.49 14.57
CA ALA A 429 -8.19 0.13 13.16
C ALA A 429 -7.13 1.02 12.52
N VAL A 430 -6.23 0.47 11.71
CA VAL A 430 -5.22 1.25 10.99
C VAL A 430 -5.89 2.03 9.84
N ARG A 431 -5.83 3.37 9.93
CA ARG A 431 -6.53 4.31 9.03
C ARG A 431 -5.77 5.65 8.94
N ALA A 432 -6.13 6.46 7.95
CA ALA A 432 -5.63 7.81 7.76
C ALA A 432 -6.26 8.85 8.71
N TYR A 433 -6.12 8.69 10.02
CA TYR A 433 -6.78 9.57 11.01
C TYR A 433 -6.31 11.02 10.96
N THR A 434 -7.22 11.98 10.91
CA THR A 434 -6.89 13.35 11.37
C THR A 434 -6.81 13.37 12.90
N GLU A 435 -6.20 14.41 13.48
CA GLU A 435 -6.10 14.54 14.95
C GLU A 435 -7.47 14.48 15.64
N LYS A 436 -8.47 15.14 15.04
CA LYS A 436 -9.85 15.13 15.54
C LYS A 436 -10.46 13.74 15.53
N GLU A 437 -10.25 12.98 14.45
CA GLU A 437 -10.75 11.61 14.33
C GLU A 437 -10.02 10.67 15.30
N LEU A 438 -8.71 10.83 15.45
CA LEU A 438 -7.91 10.08 16.41
C LEU A 438 -8.40 10.31 17.84
N GLN A 439 -8.72 11.56 18.20
CA GLN A 439 -9.29 11.91 19.51
C GLN A 439 -10.65 11.25 19.75
N GLN A 440 -11.49 11.11 18.72
CA GLN A 440 -12.78 10.43 18.84
C GLN A 440 -12.62 8.94 19.11
N VAL A 441 -11.65 8.28 18.45
CA VAL A 441 -11.39 6.84 18.62
C VAL A 441 -10.68 6.55 19.96
N LEU A 442 -9.65 7.32 20.28
CA LEU A 442 -8.80 7.04 21.42
C LEU A 442 -9.30 7.64 22.74
N GLY A 443 -10.07 8.73 22.71
CA GLY A 443 -10.61 9.36 23.93
C GLY A 443 -9.49 9.67 24.93
N ASP A 444 -9.66 9.18 26.16
CA ASP A 444 -8.72 9.40 27.28
C ASP A 444 -7.36 8.73 27.11
N MET A 445 -7.20 7.86 26.11
CA MET A 445 -5.90 7.27 25.78
C MET A 445 -5.00 8.25 25.03
N LEU A 446 -5.56 9.16 24.21
CA LEU A 446 -4.76 10.05 23.37
C LEU A 446 -3.82 10.97 24.17
N PRO A 447 -4.25 11.61 25.28
CA PRO A 447 -3.36 12.45 26.09
C PRO A 447 -2.18 11.68 26.74
N LYS A 448 -2.26 10.35 26.82
CA LYS A 448 -1.21 9.46 27.33
C LYS A 448 -0.27 8.95 26.24
N LEU A 449 -0.56 9.25 24.98
CA LEU A 449 0.32 8.96 23.86
C LEU A 449 1.26 10.14 23.63
N HIS A 450 2.53 9.82 23.44
CA HIS A 450 3.57 10.78 23.10
C HIS A 450 4.20 10.39 21.77
N GLY A 451 4.65 11.39 20.99
CA GLY A 451 5.30 11.13 19.69
C GLY A 451 4.33 10.88 18.54
N CYS A 452 3.02 11.09 18.72
CA CYS A 452 2.09 11.15 17.60
C CYS A 452 2.47 12.30 16.67
N HIS A 453 2.72 11.99 15.41
CA HIS A 453 3.14 12.93 14.38
C HIS A 453 2.25 12.77 13.16
N TYR A 454 2.06 13.89 12.47
CA TYR A 454 1.12 14.02 11.37
C TYR A 454 1.85 14.57 10.16
N HIS A 455 1.50 14.02 9.01
CA HIS A 455 1.97 14.47 7.71
C HIS A 455 0.83 15.06 6.92
N ASP A 456 1.16 16.01 6.04
CA ASP A 456 0.24 16.41 4.99
C ASP A 456 -0.04 15.18 4.11
N VAL A 457 -1.28 14.96 3.69
CA VAL A 457 -1.67 13.77 2.91
C VAL A 457 -0.91 13.65 1.58
N ALA A 458 -0.38 14.76 1.08
CA ALA A 458 0.49 14.80 -0.10
C ALA A 458 2.00 14.67 0.21
N ASP A 459 2.41 14.59 1.49
CA ASP A 459 3.80 14.35 1.87
C ASP A 459 4.22 12.94 1.43
N PRO A 460 5.26 12.80 0.58
CA PRO A 460 5.76 11.49 0.17
C PRO A 460 6.13 10.60 1.36
N ALA A 461 6.52 11.17 2.50
CA ALA A 461 6.92 10.41 3.69
C ALA A 461 5.77 9.71 4.43
N TRP A 462 4.50 9.99 4.09
CA TRP A 462 3.37 9.38 4.79
C TRP A 462 3.00 8.00 4.26
N PHE A 463 2.62 7.96 2.98
CA PHE A 463 2.17 6.75 2.28
C PHE A 463 2.57 6.78 0.79
N GLY A 464 3.41 7.74 0.36
CA GLY A 464 3.74 7.87 -1.06
C GLY A 464 2.52 8.06 -1.97
N LEU A 465 1.44 8.71 -1.49
CA LEU A 465 0.16 8.74 -2.22
C LEU A 465 0.27 9.36 -3.64
N LEU A 466 1.30 10.18 -3.89
CA LEU A 466 1.59 10.73 -5.22
C LEU A 466 2.14 9.69 -6.21
N ASP A 467 2.67 8.57 -5.71
CA ASP A 467 3.19 7.45 -6.49
C ASP A 467 2.07 6.50 -6.96
N PHE A 468 0.90 6.59 -6.33
CA PHE A 468 -0.33 5.99 -6.84
C PHE A 468 -0.85 6.78 -8.04
N LYS A 469 -1.02 6.09 -9.17
CA LYS A 469 -1.49 6.67 -10.42
C LYS A 469 -2.87 6.14 -10.77
N VAL A 470 -3.57 6.92 -11.57
CA VAL A 470 -4.86 6.56 -12.16
C VAL A 470 -4.72 6.60 -13.68
N LEU A 471 -5.07 5.49 -14.31
CA LEU A 471 -5.16 5.35 -15.75
C LEU A 471 -6.61 5.08 -16.14
N LEU A 472 -7.24 6.08 -16.75
CA LEU A 472 -8.61 6.01 -17.24
C LEU A 472 -8.61 5.63 -18.71
N LEU A 473 -9.31 4.57 -19.08
CA LEU A 473 -9.38 4.05 -20.44
C LEU A 473 -10.80 4.18 -21.00
N GLU A 474 -10.92 4.58 -22.27
CA GLU A 474 -12.17 4.48 -23.04
C GLU A 474 -11.88 3.79 -24.38
N LYS A 475 -12.60 2.70 -24.66
CA LYS A 475 -12.52 2.01 -25.94
C LYS A 475 -13.29 2.82 -26.99
N PRO A 476 -12.70 3.15 -28.15
CA PRO A 476 -13.41 3.90 -29.20
C PRO A 476 -14.69 3.19 -29.69
N GLY A 477 -15.57 3.96 -30.33
CA GLY A 477 -16.80 3.44 -30.96
C GLY A 477 -18.06 3.50 -30.08
N GLY A 478 -18.02 4.22 -28.96
CA GLY A 478 -19.22 4.55 -28.19
C GLY A 478 -20.16 5.52 -28.91
N ALA A 479 -21.40 5.64 -28.43
CA ALA A 479 -22.35 6.64 -28.92
C ALA A 479 -21.76 8.06 -28.78
N PRO A 480 -21.97 8.97 -29.76
CA PRO A 480 -21.45 10.33 -29.69
C PRO A 480 -21.89 11.03 -28.40
N LYS A 481 -20.94 11.49 -27.59
CA LYS A 481 -21.23 12.36 -26.45
C LYS A 481 -21.49 13.77 -26.96
N ALA A 482 -22.39 14.50 -26.28
CA ALA A 482 -22.41 15.95 -26.40
C ALA A 482 -21.01 16.48 -26.02
N GLN A 483 -20.37 17.23 -26.92
CA GLN A 483 -19.06 17.83 -26.64
C GLN A 483 -19.24 18.92 -25.57
N PHE A 484 -18.57 18.76 -24.42
CA PHE A 484 -18.43 19.83 -23.44
C PHE A 484 -17.09 20.51 -23.68
N THR A 485 -17.12 21.80 -24.06
CA THR A 485 -15.94 22.65 -24.12
C THR A 485 -15.61 23.16 -22.71
N GLU A 486 -14.42 22.83 -22.22
CA GLU A 486 -13.84 23.52 -21.06
C GLU A 486 -13.53 24.97 -21.45
N ASN A 487 -14.34 25.92 -21.00
CA ASN A 487 -13.92 27.31 -20.96
C ASN A 487 -13.05 27.52 -19.72
N LYS A 488 -11.81 27.95 -19.93
CA LYS A 488 -10.91 28.38 -18.86
C LYS A 488 -11.56 29.56 -18.11
N GLY A 489 -11.97 29.31 -16.87
CA GLY A 489 -12.33 30.36 -15.91
C GLY A 489 -13.77 30.26 -15.42
N TYR A 490 -13.90 29.82 -14.16
CA TYR A 490 -15.05 29.93 -13.26
C TYR A 490 -16.37 29.23 -13.68
N ARG A 491 -16.74 28.27 -12.82
CA ARG A 491 -18.01 27.52 -12.73
C ARG A 491 -19.23 28.33 -13.17
N TRP A 492 -19.97 27.82 -14.15
CA TRP A 492 -21.42 27.51 -14.13
C TRP A 492 -21.75 26.75 -15.43
N TYR A 493 -22.26 25.52 -15.33
CA TYR A 493 -22.68 24.73 -16.49
C TYR A 493 -24.03 25.25 -16.98
N SER A 494 -24.10 25.81 -18.18
CA SER A 494 -25.35 25.99 -18.92
C SER A 494 -25.39 25.01 -20.10
N GLN A 495 -26.48 24.25 -20.19
CA GLN A 495 -26.77 23.36 -21.31
C GLN A 495 -27.16 24.20 -22.55
N ARG A 496 -26.73 23.74 -23.73
CA ARG A 496 -27.49 23.93 -24.97
C ARG A 496 -27.95 22.58 -25.47
#